data_AF-A0A7S0PYG1-F1
#
_entry.id   AF-A0A7S0PYG1-F1
#
_cell.length_a   1.000
_cell.length_b   1.000
_cell.length_c   1.000
_cell.angle_alpha   90.00
_cell.angle_beta   90.00
_cell.angle_gamma   90.00
#
_symmetry.space_group_name_H-M   'P 1'
#
loop_
_entity.id
_entity.type
_entity.pdbx_description
1 polymer ?
#
loop_
_entity_poly.entity_id
_entity_poly.type
_entity_poly.pdbx_seq_one_letter_code
_entity_poly.pdbx_strand_id
1 'polypeptide(L)'
;PAIHFLVEGRAMLQLLLAVAAAADDTAPRSIYVLRHGQSTANVKGLIASRPDSALQLAGLTRVGRQQAAQAGREVVAEARRTGCHVAIYSSDFLRALETARAVREGVLAEGIKVWPTEEVCLDEALRERDFGDFDLGPDSSYERVWAEDALDATHTRFGVESVQAVVERTIGMVERAQREAQL
;
A
#
# COMPACT_ATOMS: atom_id res chain seq x y z
N PRO A 1 15.98 9.73 -1.10
CA PRO A 1 15.52 8.33 -0.92
C PRO A 1 15.05 7.79 -2.27
N ALA A 2 15.36 6.55 -2.61
CA ALA A 2 14.83 5.93 -3.81
C ALA A 2 13.46 5.31 -3.49
N ILE A 3 12.46 5.61 -4.31
CA ILE A 3 11.14 4.96 -4.25
C ILE A 3 11.13 3.88 -5.32
N HIS A 4 10.93 2.64 -4.90
CA HIS A 4 10.87 1.47 -5.77
C HIS A 4 9.44 0.96 -5.84
N PHE A 5 8.90 0.81 -7.05
CA PHE A 5 7.61 0.17 -7.27
C PHE A 5 7.85 -1.31 -7.59
N LEU A 6 7.36 -2.20 -6.74
CA LEU A 6 7.48 -3.65 -6.96
C LEU A 6 6.34 -4.20 -7.85
N VAL A 7 5.36 -3.35 -8.21
CA VAL A 7 4.27 -3.70 -9.13
C VAL A 7 3.98 -2.50 -10.06
N GLU A 8 4.13 -2.68 -11.37
CA GLU A 8 3.80 -1.64 -12.36
C GLU A 8 2.29 -1.56 -12.61
N GLY A 9 1.75 -0.33 -12.59
CA GLY A 9 0.36 -0.05 -12.96
C GLY A 9 0.06 1.45 -12.94
N ARG A 10 -0.61 1.96 -13.97
CA ARG A 10 -0.97 3.39 -14.09
C ARG A 10 -1.91 3.78 -12.94
N ALA A 11 -1.42 4.63 -12.04
CA ALA A 11 -2.19 5.42 -11.07
C ALA A 11 -3.29 4.67 -10.28
N MET A 12 -2.94 3.58 -9.60
CA MET A 12 -3.75 3.04 -8.50
C MET A 12 -2.94 3.16 -7.22
N LEU A 13 -3.30 4.14 -6.39
CA LEU A 13 -2.66 4.43 -5.10
C LEU A 13 -3.14 3.41 -4.05
N GLN A 14 -2.81 2.13 -4.26
CA GLN A 14 -3.10 1.04 -3.32
C GLN A 14 -1.80 0.60 -2.66
N LEU A 15 -1.18 1.51 -1.93
CA LEU A 15 0.14 1.34 -1.34
C LEU A 15 0.08 0.56 -0.01
N LEU A 16 0.62 -0.64 -0.03
CA LEU A 16 1.42 -1.13 1.09
C LEU A 16 2.79 -0.47 1.00
N LEU A 17 3.25 0.15 2.09
CA LEU A 17 4.58 0.78 2.15
C LEU A 17 5.50 -0.12 2.98
N ALA A 18 6.44 -0.80 2.33
CA ALA A 18 7.56 -1.41 3.04
C ALA A 18 8.75 -0.46 2.99
N VAL A 19 9.18 0.05 4.14
CA VAL A 19 10.39 0.86 4.24
C VAL A 19 11.51 -0.07 4.66
N ALA A 20 12.53 -0.27 3.81
CA ALA A 20 13.74 -0.96 4.23
C ALA A 20 14.77 0.07 4.67
N ALA A 21 15.27 -0.04 5.90
CA ALA A 21 16.34 0.82 6.39
C ALA A 21 17.63 0.03 6.60
N ALA A 22 18.75 0.66 6.24
CA ALA A 22 20.08 0.18 6.56
C ALA A 22 20.28 0.12 8.07
N ALA A 23 21.18 -0.76 8.50
CA ALA A 23 21.56 -0.95 9.90
C ALA A 23 22.24 0.28 10.55
N ASP A 24 22.45 1.37 9.81
CA ASP A 24 23.12 2.59 10.26
C ASP A 24 22.21 3.80 9.97
N ASP A 25 21.92 4.61 11.00
CA ASP A 25 20.89 5.67 11.02
C ASP A 25 21.23 6.89 10.12
N THR A 26 22.32 6.80 9.37
CA THR A 26 22.86 7.85 8.50
C THR A 26 22.62 7.61 7.01
N ALA A 27 22.23 6.39 6.59
CA ALA A 27 21.98 6.06 5.20
C ALA A 27 20.53 6.35 4.77
N PRO A 28 20.30 6.82 3.52
CA PRO A 28 18.95 7.09 3.03
C PRO A 28 18.10 5.81 3.02
N ARG A 29 16.97 5.84 3.74
CA ARG A 29 15.99 4.74 3.77
C ARG A 29 15.38 4.54 2.37
N SER A 30 15.33 3.29 1.90
CA SER A 30 14.66 2.94 0.65
C SER A 30 13.19 2.66 0.93
N ILE A 31 12.34 3.18 0.04
CA ILE A 31 10.89 3.04 0.17
C ILE A 31 10.41 2.10 -0.94
N TYR A 32 9.78 1.01 -0.55
CA TYR A 32 9.17 0.05 -1.46
C TYR A 32 7.66 0.20 -1.38
N VAL A 33 7.08 0.40 -2.55
CA VAL A 33 5.64 0.50 -2.73
C VAL A 33 5.15 -0.81 -3.30
N LEU A 34 4.26 -1.47 -2.57
CA LEU A 34 3.65 -2.73 -2.95
C LEU A 34 2.16 -2.53 -3.16
N ARG A 35 1.64 -3.10 -4.24
CA ARG A 35 0.19 -3.24 -4.40
C ARG A 35 -0.26 -4.48 -3.63
N HIS A 36 -1.43 -4.39 -2.98
CA HIS A 36 -2.04 -5.57 -2.38
C HIS A 36 -2.29 -6.68 -3.42
N GLY A 37 -2.36 -7.93 -2.96
CA GLY A 37 -2.75 -9.05 -3.82
C GLY A 37 -4.19 -8.91 -4.34
N GLN A 38 -4.55 -9.66 -5.38
CA GLN A 38 -5.91 -9.68 -5.93
C GLN A 38 -6.97 -9.92 -4.84
N SER A 39 -7.94 -9.01 -4.76
CA SER A 39 -9.06 -9.11 -3.83
C SER A 39 -10.34 -9.66 -4.48
N THR A 40 -11.31 -10.04 -3.66
CA THR A 40 -12.67 -10.39 -4.13
C THR A 40 -13.34 -9.24 -4.87
N ALA A 41 -13.10 -7.98 -4.46
CA ALA A 41 -13.59 -6.80 -5.16
C ALA A 41 -12.95 -6.65 -6.55
N ASN A 42 -11.63 -6.90 -6.68
CA ASN A 42 -10.97 -6.88 -7.98
C ASN A 42 -11.55 -7.93 -8.95
N VAL A 43 -11.80 -9.15 -8.47
CA VAL A 43 -12.40 -10.20 -9.31
C VAL A 43 -13.81 -9.83 -9.77
N LYS A 44 -14.55 -9.07 -8.96
CA LYS A 44 -15.89 -8.58 -9.30
C LYS A 44 -15.86 -7.28 -10.12
N GLY A 45 -14.68 -6.71 -10.39
CA GLY A 45 -14.55 -5.41 -11.05
C GLY A 45 -15.16 -4.27 -10.25
N LEU A 46 -15.09 -4.32 -8.92
CA LEU A 46 -15.69 -3.32 -8.04
C LEU A 46 -14.65 -2.40 -7.41
N ILE A 47 -15.01 -1.12 -7.29
CA ILE A 47 -14.27 -0.13 -6.50
C ILE A 47 -14.60 -0.36 -5.02
N ALA A 48 -13.56 -0.52 -4.18
CA ALA A 48 -13.70 -0.67 -2.73
C ALA A 48 -12.73 0.29 -2.03
N SER A 49 -13.19 1.53 -1.91
CA SER A 49 -12.44 2.72 -1.53
C SER A 49 -12.86 3.32 -0.18
N ARG A 50 -14.00 2.91 0.37
CA ARG A 50 -14.51 3.42 1.66
C ARG A 50 -14.42 2.38 2.78
N PRO A 51 -14.29 2.78 4.06
CA PRO A 51 -14.19 1.86 5.18
C PRO A 51 -15.32 0.82 5.23
N ASP A 52 -16.56 1.24 5.01
CA ASP A 52 -17.75 0.38 5.07
C ASP A 52 -17.66 -0.83 4.12
N SER A 53 -17.02 -0.66 2.95
CA SER A 53 -16.82 -1.72 1.97
C SER A 53 -15.45 -2.40 2.12
N ALA A 54 -14.39 -1.62 2.31
CA ALA A 54 -13.01 -2.07 2.20
C ALA A 54 -12.44 -2.76 3.45
N LEU A 55 -13.04 -2.55 4.64
CA LEU A 55 -12.58 -3.19 5.89
C LEU A 55 -13.03 -4.65 6.03
N GLN A 56 -14.12 -5.06 5.39
CA GLN A 56 -14.68 -6.42 5.58
C GLN A 56 -14.97 -7.17 4.29
N LEU A 57 -15.34 -6.48 3.19
CA LEU A 57 -15.94 -7.14 2.02
C LEU A 57 -14.96 -7.39 0.88
N ALA A 58 -13.69 -7.00 1.05
CA ALA A 58 -12.68 -6.98 0.00
C ALA A 58 -11.35 -7.63 0.40
N GLY A 59 -11.37 -8.81 1.03
CA GLY A 59 -10.16 -9.59 1.34
C GLY A 59 -9.52 -10.25 0.10
N LEU A 60 -8.33 -10.82 0.29
CA LEU A 60 -7.53 -11.48 -0.73
C LEU A 60 -8.17 -12.79 -1.21
N THR A 61 -8.12 -13.02 -2.51
CA THR A 61 -8.42 -14.33 -3.10
C THR A 61 -7.27 -15.31 -2.85
N ARG A 62 -7.45 -16.58 -3.24
CA ARG A 62 -6.35 -17.55 -3.26
C ARG A 62 -5.16 -17.06 -4.11
N VAL A 63 -5.44 -16.44 -5.25
CA VAL A 63 -4.43 -15.83 -6.12
C VAL A 63 -3.78 -14.64 -5.42
N GLY A 64 -4.57 -13.78 -4.77
CA GLY A 64 -4.05 -12.65 -4.00
C GLY A 64 -3.10 -13.06 -2.88
N ARG A 65 -3.39 -14.14 -2.16
CA ARG A 65 -2.48 -14.69 -1.13
C ARG A 65 -1.17 -15.21 -1.72
N GLN A 66 -1.21 -15.84 -2.88
CA GLN A 66 0.01 -16.29 -3.58
C GLN A 66 0.86 -15.09 -4.03
N GLN A 67 0.23 -14.02 -4.52
CA GLN A 67 0.89 -12.77 -4.88
C GLN A 67 1.52 -12.10 -3.65
N ALA A 68 0.82 -12.05 -2.52
CA ALA A 68 1.34 -11.49 -1.27
C ALA A 68 2.56 -12.29 -0.76
N ALA A 69 2.53 -13.62 -0.83
CA ALA A 69 3.68 -14.45 -0.50
C ALA A 69 4.87 -14.23 -1.45
N GLN A 70 4.61 -13.99 -2.74
CA GLN A 70 5.65 -13.64 -3.71
C GLN A 70 6.29 -12.28 -3.40
N ALA A 71 5.47 -11.27 -3.10
CA ALA A 71 5.95 -9.97 -2.63
C ALA A 71 6.82 -10.09 -1.38
N GLY A 72 6.46 -10.96 -0.42
CA GLY A 72 7.28 -11.26 0.75
C GLY A 72 8.68 -11.79 0.37
N ARG A 73 8.77 -12.69 -0.61
CA ARG A 73 10.06 -13.19 -1.11
C ARG A 73 10.92 -12.11 -1.74
N GLU A 74 10.31 -11.17 -2.46
CA GLU A 74 11.02 -10.03 -3.07
C GLU A 74 11.55 -9.07 -2.00
N VAL A 75 10.76 -8.78 -0.97
CA VAL A 75 11.20 -7.97 0.18
C VAL A 75 12.36 -8.66 0.92
N VAL A 76 12.29 -9.97 1.13
CA VAL A 76 13.39 -10.75 1.73
C VAL A 76 14.65 -10.66 0.89
N ALA A 77 14.54 -10.89 -0.42
CA ALA A 77 15.68 -10.86 -1.33
C ALA A 77 16.36 -9.49 -1.29
N GLU A 78 15.56 -8.43 -1.28
CA GLU A 78 16.06 -7.07 -1.20
C GLU A 78 16.71 -6.75 0.15
N ALA A 79 16.05 -7.10 1.26
CA ALA A 79 16.59 -6.91 2.60
C ALA A 79 17.93 -7.65 2.80
N ARG A 80 18.06 -8.87 2.25
CA ARG A 80 19.34 -9.60 2.24
C ARG A 80 20.39 -8.93 1.40
N ARG A 81 20.02 -8.47 0.19
CA ARG A 81 20.93 -7.78 -0.72
C ARG A 81 21.51 -6.50 -0.12
N THR A 82 20.71 -5.79 0.67
CA THR A 82 21.08 -4.50 1.28
C THR A 82 21.53 -4.63 2.74
N GLY A 83 21.39 -5.80 3.37
CA GLY A 83 21.66 -5.99 4.79
C GLY A 83 20.74 -5.18 5.71
N CYS A 84 19.54 -4.83 5.22
CA CYS A 84 18.60 -3.94 5.88
C CYS A 84 17.57 -4.70 6.73
N HIS A 85 17.05 -4.04 7.76
CA HIS A 85 15.83 -4.45 8.45
C HIS A 85 14.60 -3.83 7.76
N VAL A 86 13.41 -4.36 8.02
CA VAL A 86 12.18 -3.98 7.28
C VAL A 86 11.15 -3.35 8.22
N ALA A 87 10.68 -2.15 7.93
CA ALA A 87 9.49 -1.59 8.54
C ALA A 87 8.30 -1.76 7.60
N ILE A 88 7.17 -2.25 8.11
CA ILE A 88 5.99 -2.53 7.28
C ILE A 88 4.84 -1.65 7.75
N TYR A 89 4.36 -0.82 6.83
CA TYR A 89 3.19 0.04 7.01
C TYR A 89 2.11 -0.33 6.01
N SER A 90 0.86 -0.31 6.45
CA SER A 90 -0.29 -0.65 5.62
C SER A 90 -1.47 0.24 5.96
N SER A 91 -2.37 0.45 5.00
CA SER A 91 -3.73 0.83 5.35
C SER A 91 -4.41 -0.30 6.12
N ASP A 92 -5.48 0.04 6.82
CA ASP A 92 -6.35 -0.91 7.52
C ASP A 92 -7.35 -1.64 6.59
N PHE A 93 -7.38 -1.32 5.29
CA PHE A 93 -8.21 -2.06 4.33
C PHE A 93 -7.78 -3.52 4.26
N LEU A 94 -8.76 -4.43 4.29
CA LEU A 94 -8.54 -5.85 4.56
C LEU A 94 -7.50 -6.48 3.61
N ARG A 95 -7.64 -6.25 2.30
CA ARG A 95 -6.68 -6.71 1.28
C ARG A 95 -5.25 -6.22 1.52
N ALA A 96 -5.08 -4.97 1.94
CA ALA A 96 -3.77 -4.39 2.20
C ALA A 96 -3.17 -5.00 3.46
N LEU A 97 -3.95 -5.07 4.54
CA LEU A 97 -3.52 -5.68 5.80
C LEU A 97 -3.17 -7.17 5.65
N GLU A 98 -3.98 -7.94 4.94
CA GLU A 98 -3.69 -9.36 4.65
C GLU A 98 -2.41 -9.53 3.81
N THR A 99 -2.18 -8.62 2.84
CA THR A 99 -0.93 -8.60 2.08
C THR A 99 0.26 -8.27 3.00
N ALA A 100 0.13 -7.23 3.82
CA ALA A 100 1.15 -6.76 4.76
C ALA A 100 1.58 -7.87 5.72
N ARG A 101 0.61 -8.59 6.28
CA ARG A 101 0.84 -9.71 7.20
C ARG A 101 1.55 -10.87 6.52
N ALA A 102 1.18 -11.23 5.30
CA ALA A 102 1.87 -12.27 4.54
C ALA A 102 3.32 -11.89 4.20
N VAL A 103 3.56 -10.62 3.83
CA VAL A 103 4.92 -10.10 3.63
C VAL A 103 5.72 -10.17 4.94
N ARG A 104 5.13 -9.68 6.04
CA ARG A 104 5.73 -9.71 7.38
C ARG A 104 6.11 -11.13 7.81
N GLU A 105 5.21 -12.08 7.66
CA GLU A 105 5.43 -13.50 7.96
C GLU A 105 6.63 -14.05 7.17
N GLY A 106 6.68 -13.77 5.86
CA GLY A 106 7.80 -14.19 5.01
C GLY A 106 9.13 -13.58 5.43
N VAL A 107 9.15 -12.32 5.85
CA VAL A 107 10.37 -11.65 6.33
C VAL A 107 10.85 -12.22 7.66
N LEU A 108 9.93 -12.45 8.61
CA LEU A 108 10.25 -13.04 9.91
C LEU A 108 10.76 -14.48 9.79
N ALA A 109 10.18 -15.28 8.88
CA ALA A 109 10.59 -16.66 8.65
C ALA A 109 12.07 -16.79 8.22
N GLU A 110 12.63 -15.71 7.64
CA GLU A 110 14.00 -15.66 7.15
C GLU A 110 14.97 -15.01 8.17
N GLY A 111 14.50 -14.73 9.38
CA GLY A 111 15.29 -14.17 10.49
C GLY A 111 15.62 -12.68 10.34
N ILE A 112 14.94 -11.97 9.43
CA ILE A 112 15.11 -10.52 9.25
C ILE A 112 14.24 -9.80 10.27
N LYS A 113 14.82 -8.83 10.99
CA LYS A 113 14.05 -8.02 11.94
C LYS A 113 13.02 -7.18 11.21
N VAL A 114 11.82 -7.12 11.80
CA VAL A 114 10.71 -6.33 11.29
C VAL A 114 10.23 -5.37 12.37
N TRP A 115 10.00 -4.12 11.98
CA TRP A 115 9.32 -3.12 12.80
C TRP A 115 7.91 -2.81 12.26
N PRO A 116 6.90 -2.64 13.12
CA PRO A 116 6.90 -2.95 14.55
C PRO A 116 7.10 -4.46 14.81
N THR A 117 7.61 -4.80 16.00
CA THR A 117 7.91 -6.19 16.37
C THR A 117 6.67 -7.04 16.55
N GLU A 118 5.55 -6.47 16.99
CA GLU A 118 4.32 -7.21 17.30
C GLU A 118 3.44 -7.39 16.06
N GLU A 119 3.20 -6.31 15.32
CA GLU A 119 2.27 -6.28 14.18
C GLU A 119 2.67 -5.20 13.16
N VAL A 120 2.03 -5.19 11.99
CA VAL A 120 2.12 -4.14 10.96
C VAL A 120 1.68 -2.77 11.53
N CYS A 121 2.41 -1.71 11.14
CA CYS A 121 1.99 -0.34 11.47
C CYS A 121 0.84 0.10 10.56
N LEU A 122 -0.33 0.38 11.15
CA LEU A 122 -1.50 0.83 10.40
C LEU A 122 -1.51 2.36 10.28
N ASP A 123 -1.75 2.87 9.07
CA ASP A 123 -1.94 4.30 8.82
C ASP A 123 -3.03 4.52 7.77
N GLU A 124 -4.08 5.25 8.15
CA GLU A 124 -5.22 5.55 7.27
C GLU A 124 -4.81 6.44 6.08
N ALA A 125 -3.71 7.18 6.19
CA ALA A 125 -3.16 7.96 5.09
C ALA A 125 -2.64 7.09 3.94
N LEU A 126 -2.59 5.76 4.12
CA LEU A 126 -2.30 4.78 3.06
C LEU A 126 -3.55 4.17 2.43
N ARG A 127 -4.77 4.51 2.88
CA ARG A 127 -6.00 4.02 2.25
C ARG A 127 -6.03 4.43 0.78
N GLU A 128 -6.67 3.59 -0.04
CA GLU A 128 -7.01 3.95 -1.42
C GLU A 128 -7.75 5.29 -1.45
N ARG A 129 -7.63 6.04 -2.54
CA ARG A 129 -8.40 7.26 -2.78
C ARG A 129 -9.89 7.01 -2.59
N ASP A 130 -10.60 7.87 -1.86
CA ASP A 130 -12.07 7.78 -1.80
C ASP A 130 -12.67 8.12 -3.17
N PHE A 131 -13.39 7.16 -3.76
CA PHE A 131 -14.02 7.29 -5.08
C PHE A 131 -15.47 7.79 -5.03
N GLY A 132 -15.92 8.30 -3.88
CA GLY A 132 -17.14 9.09 -3.85
C GLY A 132 -18.38 8.27 -4.20
N ASP A 133 -19.16 8.81 -5.14
CA ASP A 133 -20.36 8.19 -5.70
C ASP A 133 -20.07 6.88 -6.47
N PHE A 134 -18.80 6.59 -6.78
CA PHE A 134 -18.40 5.39 -7.52
C PHE A 134 -17.99 4.21 -6.63
N ASP A 135 -17.98 4.36 -5.30
CA ASP A 135 -17.70 3.23 -4.40
C ASP A 135 -18.71 2.09 -4.61
N LEU A 136 -18.24 0.84 -4.60
CA LEU A 136 -18.98 -0.37 -4.97
C LEU A 136 -19.54 -0.37 -6.41
N GLY A 137 -19.22 0.64 -7.22
CA GLY A 137 -19.47 0.68 -8.66
C GLY A 137 -18.40 -0.07 -9.47
N PRO A 138 -18.56 -0.13 -10.79
CA PRO A 138 -17.59 -0.77 -11.68
C PRO A 138 -16.26 -0.02 -11.72
N ASP A 139 -15.16 -0.76 -11.75
CA ASP A 139 -13.79 -0.23 -11.85
C ASP A 139 -13.52 0.55 -13.16
N SER A 140 -14.32 0.34 -14.20
CA SER A 140 -14.32 1.19 -15.40
C SER A 140 -14.61 2.67 -15.09
N SER A 141 -15.19 2.99 -13.93
CA SER A 141 -15.42 4.37 -13.49
C SER A 141 -14.13 5.13 -13.20
N TYR A 142 -13.00 4.44 -13.00
CA TYR A 142 -11.71 5.09 -12.78
C TYR A 142 -11.33 6.03 -13.93
N GLU A 143 -11.56 5.63 -15.19
CA GLU A 143 -11.19 6.46 -16.34
C GLU A 143 -11.92 7.80 -16.35
N ARG A 144 -13.17 7.81 -15.88
CA ARG A 144 -13.94 9.04 -15.76
C ARG A 144 -13.34 9.99 -14.73
N VAL A 145 -12.90 9.48 -13.59
CA VAL A 145 -12.28 10.30 -12.54
C VAL A 145 -10.90 10.80 -12.98
N TRP A 146 -10.11 9.95 -13.62
CA TRP A 146 -8.78 10.33 -14.12
C TRP A 146 -8.83 11.39 -15.23
N ALA A 147 -9.86 11.36 -16.07
CA ALA A 147 -10.08 12.41 -17.07
C ALA A 147 -10.28 13.78 -16.40
N GLU A 148 -10.96 13.83 -15.26
CA GLU A 148 -11.13 15.06 -14.48
C GLU A 148 -9.83 15.47 -13.75
N ASP A 149 -9.09 14.50 -13.18
CA ASP A 149 -7.81 14.76 -12.53
C ASP A 149 -6.78 15.41 -13.47
N ALA A 150 -6.78 14.99 -14.74
CA ALA A 150 -5.89 15.53 -15.76
C ALA A 150 -6.18 17.01 -16.08
N LEU A 151 -7.41 17.48 -15.81
CA LEU A 151 -7.82 18.86 -15.99
C LEU A 151 -7.55 19.69 -14.73
N ASP A 152 -7.83 19.13 -13.56
CA ASP A 152 -7.69 19.82 -12.27
C ASP A 152 -7.38 18.81 -11.15
N ALA A 153 -6.13 18.76 -10.69
CA ALA A 153 -5.72 17.84 -9.63
C ALA A 153 -6.40 18.08 -8.26
N THR A 154 -7.10 19.21 -8.09
CA THR A 154 -7.77 19.59 -6.84
C THR A 154 -9.26 19.26 -6.81
N HIS A 155 -9.82 18.79 -7.93
CA HIS A 155 -11.25 18.58 -8.05
C HIS A 155 -11.77 17.52 -7.08
N THR A 156 -13.03 17.68 -6.67
CA THR A 156 -13.77 16.74 -5.83
C THR A 156 -15.13 16.39 -6.44
N ARG A 157 -15.21 16.40 -7.78
CA ARG A 157 -16.47 16.09 -8.49
C ARG A 157 -16.90 14.66 -8.16
N PHE A 158 -18.21 14.41 -8.10
CA PHE A 158 -18.76 13.09 -7.71
C PHE A 158 -18.39 12.65 -6.28
N GLY A 159 -18.01 13.60 -5.42
CA GLY A 159 -17.63 13.33 -4.04
C GLY A 159 -16.32 12.56 -3.89
N VAL A 160 -15.47 12.51 -4.93
CA VAL A 160 -14.15 11.88 -4.84
C VAL A 160 -13.21 12.73 -4.00
N GLU A 161 -12.28 12.08 -3.30
CA GLU A 161 -11.09 12.74 -2.76
C GLU A 161 -10.25 13.29 -3.92
N SER A 162 -9.62 14.46 -3.80
CA SER A 162 -8.77 14.99 -4.87
C SER A 162 -7.44 14.25 -4.96
N VAL A 163 -6.85 14.13 -6.15
CA VAL A 163 -5.52 13.49 -6.29
C VAL A 163 -4.44 14.28 -5.55
N GLN A 164 -4.58 15.61 -5.44
CA GLN A 164 -3.70 16.41 -4.60
C GLN A 164 -3.79 16.02 -3.11
N ALA A 165 -4.99 15.87 -2.55
CA ALA A 165 -5.16 15.46 -1.16
C ALA A 165 -4.55 14.08 -0.89
N VAL A 166 -4.72 13.15 -1.83
CA VAL A 166 -4.10 11.81 -1.79
C VAL A 166 -2.57 11.91 -1.74
N VAL A 167 -1.96 12.74 -2.59
CA VAL A 167 -0.51 12.97 -2.60
C VAL A 167 -0.04 13.58 -1.28
N GLU A 168 -0.71 14.62 -0.78
CA GLU A 168 -0.35 15.31 0.46
C GLU A 168 -0.35 14.36 1.66
N ARG A 169 -1.42 13.56 1.85
CA ARG A 169 -1.47 12.60 2.97
C ARG A 169 -0.45 11.48 2.84
N THR A 170 -0.18 11.02 1.61
CA THR A 170 0.80 9.95 1.35
C THR A 170 2.22 10.42 1.62
N ILE A 171 2.59 11.63 1.18
CA ILE A 171 3.90 12.23 1.47
C ILE A 171 4.06 12.41 2.99
N GLY A 172 3.06 12.99 3.66
CA GLY A 172 3.12 13.17 5.10
C GLY A 172 3.29 11.85 5.86
N MET A 173 2.67 10.76 5.39
CA MET A 173 2.86 9.42 5.94
C MET A 173 4.28 8.90 5.72
N VAL A 174 4.81 9.00 4.50
CA VAL A 174 6.18 8.56 4.17
C VAL A 174 7.21 9.29 5.04
N GLU A 175 7.06 10.60 5.22
CA GLU A 175 7.93 11.39 6.06
C GLU A 175 7.84 10.99 7.55
N ARG A 176 6.65 10.66 8.06
CA ARG A 176 6.49 10.09 9.41
C ARG A 176 7.18 8.74 9.53
N ALA A 177 6.96 7.84 8.57
CA ALA A 177 7.57 6.52 8.56
C ALA A 177 9.10 6.58 8.58
N GLN A 178 9.68 7.54 7.85
CA GLN A 178 11.12 7.76 7.85
C GLN A 178 11.68 8.24 9.20
N ARG A 179 10.88 8.89 10.04
CA ARG A 179 11.30 9.36 11.38
C ARG A 179 11.03 8.34 12.49
N GLU A 180 9.96 7.56 12.35
CA GLU A 180 9.44 6.71 13.44
C GLU A 180 9.92 5.26 13.35
N ALA A 181 10.29 4.76 12.17
CA ALA A 181 10.73 3.38 12.01
C ALA A 181 12.01 3.10 12.81
N GLN A 182 11.89 2.27 13.85
CA GLN A 182 13.00 1.83 14.71
C GLN A 182 13.47 0.45 14.25
N LEU A 183 14.52 0.42 13.44
CA LEU A 183 15.00 -0.78 12.73
C LEU A 183 16.32 -1.29 13.29
#